data_AF-A0A970T8H9-F1
#
_entry.id   AF-A0A970T8H9-F1
#
_cell.length_a   1.000
_cell.length_b   1.000
_cell.length_c   1.000
_cell.angle_alpha   90.00
_cell.angle_beta   90.00
_cell.angle_gamma   90.00
#
_symmetry.space_group_name_H-M   'P 1'
#
loop_
_entity.id
_entity.type
_entity.pdbx_description
1 polymer ?
#
loop_
_entity_poly.entity_id
_entity_poly.type
_entity_poly.pdbx_seq_one_letter_code
_entity_poly.pdbx_strand_id
1 'polypeptide(L)'
;MKQTVLIRLPVIYDAGGDLSKKWFIEFYVRNPRTGFMERQRKSKGINKFHTIKARQAAAEKMRHYWSDRLKAGWSPFTDELIIYEDNLEYQTFIKKYRTSKSKNGTFRYFASQYLDTIQSEVEDNTISTYRSKLRMFDAWLEDHQLSDADISVINQPLMEKFMLFIINDLKRSKSTVDNYRILLDAVFKFVRKKRKLFPNPCIDLPGTNRVNESATEPIHEEDISIFKEAII
;
A
#
# COMPACT_ATOMS: atom_id res chain seq x y z
N MET A 1 9.05 -21.15 1.64
CA MET A 1 7.71 -20.67 1.23
C MET A 1 7.62 -20.65 -0.29
N LYS A 2 6.53 -21.15 -0.92
CA LYS A 2 6.35 -21.02 -2.37
C LYS A 2 6.07 -19.55 -2.71
N GLN A 3 6.88 -18.94 -3.57
CA GLN A 3 6.62 -17.60 -4.11
C GLN A 3 5.24 -17.59 -4.77
N THR A 4 4.36 -16.70 -4.31
CA THR A 4 3.02 -16.56 -4.88
C THR A 4 3.07 -15.59 -6.05
N VAL A 5 2.83 -16.11 -7.25
CA VAL A 5 2.79 -15.30 -8.47
C VAL A 5 1.54 -14.42 -8.46
N LEU A 6 1.72 -13.10 -8.34
CA LEU A 6 0.64 -12.10 -8.32
C LEU A 6 0.15 -11.74 -9.71
N ILE A 7 1.08 -11.65 -10.67
CA ILE A 7 0.81 -11.27 -12.07
C ILE A 7 1.54 -12.19 -13.03
N ARG A 8 0.92 -12.48 -14.18
CA ARG A 8 1.61 -12.96 -15.39
C ARG A 8 1.53 -11.86 -16.42
N LEU A 9 2.69 -11.45 -16.92
CA LEU A 9 2.79 -10.31 -17.84
C LEU A 9 1.99 -10.52 -19.13
N PRO A 10 1.59 -9.42 -19.81
CA PRO A 10 0.82 -9.50 -21.04
C PRO A 10 1.54 -10.25 -22.17
N VAL A 11 0.80 -11.17 -22.78
CA VAL A 11 1.19 -11.91 -23.98
C VAL A 11 0.26 -11.49 -25.12
N ILE A 12 0.81 -11.33 -26.32
CA ILE A 12 0.05 -11.01 -27.52
C ILE A 12 -0.52 -12.30 -28.11
N TYR A 13 -1.81 -12.28 -28.41
CA TYR A 13 -2.47 -13.28 -29.23
C TYR A 13 -2.84 -12.64 -30.58
N ASP A 14 -2.13 -13.06 -31.63
CA ASP A 14 -2.23 -12.51 -32.99
C ASP A 14 -2.98 -13.44 -33.96
N ALA A 15 -3.57 -14.53 -33.46
CA ALA A 15 -4.28 -15.53 -34.25
C ALA A 15 -3.49 -16.05 -35.47
N GLY A 16 -2.16 -16.08 -35.40
CA GLY A 16 -1.29 -16.52 -36.50
C GLY A 16 -1.19 -15.52 -37.65
N GLY A 17 -1.37 -14.22 -37.38
CA GLY A 17 -1.31 -13.17 -38.42
C GLY A 17 -2.64 -12.90 -39.12
N ASP A 18 -3.69 -13.64 -38.77
CA ASP A 18 -5.00 -13.56 -39.40
C ASP A 18 -5.74 -12.26 -39.02
N LEU A 19 -5.93 -11.37 -40.00
CA LEU A 19 -6.58 -10.08 -39.81
C LEU A 19 -8.10 -10.18 -39.64
N SER A 20 -8.72 -11.29 -40.07
CA SER A 20 -10.15 -11.55 -39.90
C SER A 20 -10.51 -11.87 -38.45
N LYS A 21 -9.54 -12.36 -37.67
CA LYS A 21 -9.69 -12.72 -36.27
C LYS A 21 -9.35 -11.55 -35.35
N LYS A 22 -9.94 -11.55 -34.15
CA LYS A 22 -9.66 -10.54 -33.11
C LYS A 22 -8.33 -10.85 -32.44
N TRP A 23 -7.39 -9.92 -32.58
CA TRP A 23 -6.15 -9.90 -31.81
C TRP A 23 -6.41 -9.28 -30.45
N PHE A 24 -5.74 -9.77 -29.43
CA PHE A 24 -5.83 -9.25 -28.07
C PHE A 24 -4.54 -9.51 -27.33
N ILE A 25 -4.32 -8.73 -26.28
CA ILE A 25 -3.39 -9.13 -25.24
C ILE A 25 -4.14 -9.90 -24.17
N GLU A 26 -3.50 -10.89 -23.58
CA GLU A 26 -3.97 -11.54 -22.38
C GLU A 26 -2.90 -11.54 -21.29
N PHE A 27 -3.35 -11.34 -20.06
CA PHE A 27 -2.54 -11.41 -18.86
C PHE A 27 -3.37 -12.01 -17.73
N TYR A 28 -2.70 -12.44 -16.67
CA TYR A 28 -3.38 -12.98 -15.50
C TYR A 28 -3.02 -12.13 -14.29
N VAL A 29 -4.04 -11.77 -13.51
CA VAL A 29 -3.87 -11.09 -12.21
C VAL A 29 -4.54 -11.94 -11.16
N ARG A 30 -3.85 -12.18 -10.04
CA ARG A 30 -4.43 -12.88 -8.91
C ARG A 30 -5.50 -11.99 -8.27
N ASN A 31 -6.74 -12.45 -8.24
CA ASN A 31 -7.82 -11.80 -7.52
C ASN A 31 -7.50 -11.79 -6.03
N PRO A 32 -7.40 -10.62 -5.41
CA PRO A 32 -7.00 -10.51 -4.01
C PRO A 32 -8.09 -10.94 -3.02
N ARG A 33 -9.35 -11.03 -3.47
CA ARG A 33 -10.49 -11.50 -2.67
C ARG A 33 -10.58 -13.03 -2.64
N THR A 34 -10.32 -13.66 -3.79
CA THR A 34 -10.52 -15.12 -3.96
C THR A 34 -9.21 -15.91 -3.96
N GLY A 35 -8.06 -15.23 -4.15
CA GLY A 35 -6.75 -15.86 -4.28
C GLY A 35 -6.50 -16.57 -5.62
N PHE A 36 -7.47 -16.57 -6.55
CA PHE A 36 -7.37 -17.25 -7.85
C PHE A 36 -6.80 -16.33 -8.94
N MET A 37 -6.14 -16.91 -9.93
CA MET A 37 -5.65 -16.17 -11.10
C MET A 37 -6.81 -15.95 -12.08
N GLU A 38 -7.16 -14.70 -12.35
CA GLU A 38 -8.19 -14.38 -13.35
C GLU A 38 -7.58 -13.81 -14.61
N ARG A 39 -8.07 -14.31 -15.74
CA ARG A 39 -7.60 -13.92 -17.07
C ARG A 39 -8.24 -12.60 -17.48
N GLN A 40 -7.41 -11.65 -17.88
CA GLN A 40 -7.81 -10.38 -18.45
C GLN A 40 -7.47 -10.35 -19.93
N ARG A 41 -8.45 -10.02 -20.79
CA ARG A 41 -8.26 -9.84 -22.23
C ARG A 41 -8.49 -8.38 -22.60
N LYS A 42 -7.55 -7.77 -23.33
CA LYS A 42 -7.69 -6.40 -23.84
C LYS A 42 -7.39 -6.37 -25.34
N SER A 43 -8.35 -5.87 -26.10
CA SER A 43 -8.28 -5.82 -27.58
C SER A 43 -8.51 -4.41 -28.15
N LYS A 44 -8.82 -3.44 -27.27
CA LYS A 44 -9.29 -2.10 -27.65
C LYS A 44 -8.20 -1.36 -28.43
N GLY A 45 -8.46 -1.04 -29.70
CA GLY A 45 -7.53 -0.26 -30.52
C GLY A 45 -6.50 -1.07 -31.31
N ILE A 46 -6.31 -2.36 -31.01
CA ILE A 46 -5.46 -3.25 -31.82
C ILE A 46 -6.14 -3.55 -33.17
N ASN A 47 -7.40 -4.00 -33.13
CA ASN A 47 -8.12 -4.47 -34.32
C ASN A 47 -8.62 -3.35 -35.25
N LYS A 48 -8.27 -2.09 -34.98
CA LYS A 48 -8.58 -0.95 -35.86
C LYS A 48 -7.66 -0.88 -37.08
N PHE A 49 -6.50 -1.54 -37.01
CA PHE A 49 -5.53 -1.55 -38.09
C PHE A 49 -5.80 -2.72 -39.04
N HIS A 50 -5.72 -2.45 -40.34
CA HIS A 50 -6.00 -3.42 -41.41
C HIS A 50 -4.73 -3.98 -42.06
N THR A 51 -3.55 -3.63 -41.57
CA THR A 51 -2.27 -4.22 -42.01
C THR A 51 -1.62 -4.97 -40.85
N ILE A 52 -0.97 -6.10 -41.15
CA ILE A 52 -0.30 -6.95 -40.16
C ILE A 52 0.72 -6.12 -39.37
N LYS A 53 1.59 -5.37 -40.07
CA LYS A 53 2.64 -4.54 -39.46
C LYS A 53 2.07 -3.50 -38.49
N ALA A 54 1.01 -2.78 -38.87
CA ALA A 54 0.41 -1.77 -38.00
C ALA A 54 -0.33 -2.40 -36.81
N ARG A 55 -1.03 -3.52 -37.03
CA ARG A 55 -1.73 -4.24 -35.95
C ARG A 55 -0.74 -4.82 -34.93
N GLN A 56 0.41 -5.33 -35.40
CA GLN A 56 1.48 -5.84 -34.55
C GLN A 56 2.16 -4.72 -33.74
N ALA A 57 2.44 -3.56 -34.36
CA ALA A 57 2.94 -2.39 -33.63
C ALA A 57 1.96 -1.90 -32.55
N ALA A 58 0.65 -1.91 -32.85
CA ALA A 58 -0.38 -1.56 -31.89
C ALA A 58 -0.49 -2.57 -30.73
N ALA A 59 -0.38 -3.86 -31.04
CA ALA A 59 -0.36 -4.92 -30.02
C ALA A 59 0.86 -4.80 -29.11
N GLU A 60 2.03 -4.48 -29.67
CA GLU A 60 3.27 -4.29 -28.91
C GLU A 60 3.20 -3.06 -28.00
N LYS A 61 2.69 -1.93 -28.52
CA LYS A 61 2.43 -0.73 -27.71
C LYS A 61 1.48 -1.03 -26.56
N MET A 62 0.42 -1.81 -26.80
CA MET A 62 -0.51 -2.22 -25.77
C MET A 62 0.14 -3.15 -24.74
N ARG A 63 0.99 -4.10 -25.19
CA ARG A 63 1.75 -5.00 -24.31
C ARG A 63 2.65 -4.22 -23.36
N HIS A 64 3.40 -3.23 -23.87
CA HIS A 64 4.23 -2.36 -23.06
C HIS A 64 3.41 -1.55 -22.06
N TYR A 65 2.36 -0.86 -22.53
CA TYR A 65 1.47 -0.08 -21.65
C TYR A 65 0.94 -0.91 -20.48
N TRP A 66 0.40 -2.10 -20.74
CA TRP A 66 -0.12 -2.95 -19.66
C TRP A 66 0.99 -3.58 -18.81
N SER A 67 2.15 -3.88 -19.38
CA SER A 67 3.30 -4.38 -18.61
C SER A 67 3.75 -3.35 -17.60
N ASP A 68 3.90 -2.09 -18.01
CA ASP A 68 4.33 -1.00 -17.13
C ASP A 68 3.26 -0.73 -16.08
N ARG A 69 1.99 -0.71 -16.47
CA ARG A 69 0.86 -0.54 -15.56
C ARG A 69 0.79 -1.65 -14.49
N LEU A 70 1.01 -2.90 -14.87
CA LEU A 70 1.03 -4.04 -13.95
C LEU A 70 2.27 -4.03 -13.04
N LYS A 71 3.44 -3.65 -13.57
CA LYS A 71 4.66 -3.47 -12.77
C LYS A 71 4.53 -2.33 -11.75
N ALA A 72 3.76 -1.29 -12.09
CA ALA A 72 3.41 -0.20 -11.20
C ALA A 72 2.32 -0.56 -10.16
N GLY A 73 1.81 -1.81 -10.16
CA GLY A 73 0.84 -2.28 -9.17
C GLY A 73 -0.64 -2.11 -9.56
N TRP A 74 -0.97 -1.82 -10.82
CA TRP A 74 -2.38 -1.73 -11.21
C TRP A 74 -3.09 -3.08 -11.12
N SER A 75 -4.33 -3.08 -10.60
CA SER A 75 -5.21 -4.24 -10.47
C SER A 75 -6.51 -4.03 -11.27
N PRO A 76 -7.04 -5.06 -11.97
CA PRO A 76 -8.33 -5.01 -12.64
C PRO A 76 -9.51 -5.12 -11.67
N PHE A 77 -9.24 -5.50 -10.42
CA PHE A 77 -10.24 -5.62 -9.38
C PHE A 77 -10.40 -4.26 -8.73
N THR A 78 -11.35 -3.47 -9.24
CA THR A 78 -11.85 -2.30 -8.53
C THR A 78 -12.85 -2.80 -7.50
N ASP A 79 -12.56 -2.60 -6.23
CA ASP A 79 -13.60 -2.75 -5.23
C ASP A 79 -14.67 -1.66 -5.43
N GLU A 80 -15.94 -1.99 -5.14
CA GLU A 80 -17.06 -1.05 -5.17
C GLU A 80 -16.77 0.18 -4.29
N LEU A 81 -17.32 1.34 -4.63
CA LEU A 81 -17.13 2.53 -3.83
C LEU A 81 -17.84 2.36 -2.47
N ILE A 82 -17.09 2.26 -1.37
CA ILE A 82 -17.66 2.33 -0.01
C ILE A 82 -17.23 3.63 0.64
N ILE A 83 -18.21 4.26 1.29
CA ILE A 83 -18.02 5.39 2.18
C ILE A 83 -17.63 4.84 3.56
N TYR A 84 -16.48 5.27 4.08
CA TYR A 84 -16.02 4.92 5.44
C TYR A 84 -15.51 6.16 6.18
N GLU A 85 -15.40 6.06 7.50
CA GLU A 85 -14.79 7.08 8.35
C GLU A 85 -13.27 6.93 8.32
N ASP A 86 -12.58 7.95 7.79
CA ASP A 86 -11.11 7.95 7.70
C ASP A 86 -10.49 8.25 9.06
N ASN A 87 -10.02 7.20 9.72
CA ASN A 87 -9.36 7.31 11.01
C ASN A 87 -7.92 7.83 10.91
N LEU A 88 -7.35 7.95 9.71
CA LEU A 88 -5.98 8.43 9.54
C LEU A 88 -5.91 9.95 9.37
N GLU A 89 -7.00 10.72 9.30
CA GLU A 89 -6.94 12.18 9.24
C GLU A 89 -6.65 12.85 10.62
N TYR A 90 -6.03 14.04 10.60
CA TYR A 90 -5.70 14.79 11.82
C TYR A 90 -6.96 15.33 12.50
N GLN A 91 -7.03 15.27 13.85
CA GLN A 91 -8.18 15.79 14.61
C GLN A 91 -8.48 17.27 14.38
N THR A 92 -7.48 18.09 14.07
CA THR A 92 -7.64 19.51 13.71
C THR A 92 -8.35 19.73 12.38
N PHE A 93 -8.33 18.75 11.47
CA PHE A 93 -9.08 18.78 10.19
C PHE A 93 -10.49 18.18 10.30
N ILE A 94 -10.78 17.39 11.35
CA ILE A 94 -12.07 16.70 11.58
C ILE A 94 -13.27 17.67 11.63
N LYS A 95 -13.07 18.93 12.09
CA LYS A 95 -14.18 19.89 12.22
C LYS A 95 -14.67 20.50 10.91
N LYS A 96 -13.97 20.35 9.78
CA LYS A 96 -14.37 20.96 8.50
C LYS A 96 -14.59 19.99 7.34
N TYR A 97 -14.03 18.79 7.37
CA TYR A 97 -14.19 17.82 6.29
C TYR A 97 -14.27 16.41 6.86
N ARG A 98 -15.49 15.90 7.08
CA ARG A 98 -15.71 14.45 7.15
C ARG A 98 -15.67 13.95 5.71
N THR A 99 -14.47 13.85 5.13
CA THR A 99 -14.32 13.44 3.72
C THR A 99 -14.53 11.93 3.64
N SER A 100 -15.75 11.51 3.30
CA SER A 100 -16.04 10.14 2.85
C SER A 100 -15.13 9.78 1.67
N LYS A 101 -14.11 8.94 1.90
CA LYS A 101 -13.24 8.45 0.81
C LYS A 101 -13.83 7.18 0.20
N SER A 102 -13.76 7.13 -1.12
CA SER A 102 -14.63 6.28 -1.93
C SER A 102 -13.98 4.98 -2.40
N LYS A 103 -12.69 4.72 -2.13
CA LYS A 103 -11.98 3.55 -2.66
C LYS A 103 -11.85 2.45 -1.61
N ASN A 104 -12.68 1.43 -1.73
CA ASN A 104 -12.46 0.18 -1.04
C ASN A 104 -11.14 -0.45 -1.44
N GLY A 105 -10.52 -1.13 -0.49
CA GLY A 105 -9.40 -2.00 -0.79
C GLY A 105 -8.03 -1.35 -0.69
N THR A 106 -7.95 -0.04 -0.43
CA THR A 106 -6.68 0.66 -0.16
C THR A 106 -6.13 0.32 1.23
N PHE A 107 -4.85 0.61 1.47
CA PHE A 107 -4.28 0.51 2.81
C PHE A 107 -5.04 1.37 3.82
N ARG A 108 -5.31 2.65 3.47
CA ARG A 108 -6.04 3.61 4.30
C ARG A 108 -7.42 3.10 4.75
N TYR A 109 -8.16 2.44 3.85
CA TYR A 109 -9.44 1.79 4.17
C TYR A 109 -9.27 0.70 5.23
N PHE A 110 -8.35 -0.24 5.01
CA PHE A 110 -8.15 -1.35 5.95
C PHE A 110 -7.53 -0.91 7.28
N ALA A 111 -6.66 0.09 7.27
CA ALA A 111 -6.09 0.70 8.47
C ALA A 111 -7.18 1.35 9.32
N SER A 112 -8.13 2.07 8.69
CA SER A 112 -9.24 2.68 9.41
C SER A 112 -10.16 1.63 10.04
N GLN A 113 -10.53 0.62 9.26
CA GLN A 113 -11.34 -0.50 9.74
C GLN A 113 -10.65 -1.30 10.86
N TYR A 114 -9.32 -1.45 10.80
CA TYR A 114 -8.56 -2.07 11.87
C TYR A 114 -8.64 -1.25 13.16
N LEU A 115 -8.41 0.06 13.08
CA LEU A 115 -8.50 0.97 14.22
C LEU A 115 -9.89 0.95 14.85
N ASP A 116 -10.96 1.02 14.05
CA ASP A 116 -12.34 0.91 14.52
C ASP A 116 -12.60 -0.39 15.29
N THR A 117 -12.00 -1.49 14.83
CA THR A 117 -12.17 -2.81 15.45
C THR A 117 -11.53 -2.89 16.83
N ILE A 118 -10.35 -2.26 17.00
CA ILE A 118 -9.59 -2.35 18.26
C ILE A 118 -9.85 -1.16 19.20
N GLN A 119 -10.53 -0.10 18.76
CA GLN A 119 -10.72 1.12 19.54
C GLN A 119 -11.42 0.89 20.88
N SER A 120 -12.35 -0.06 20.96
CA SER A 120 -13.00 -0.43 22.23
C SER A 120 -12.16 -1.38 23.10
N GLU A 121 -11.09 -1.95 22.55
CA GLU A 121 -10.27 -2.99 23.19
C GLU A 121 -8.97 -2.44 23.81
N VAL A 122 -8.54 -1.24 23.40
CA VAL A 122 -7.27 -0.65 23.83
C VAL A 122 -7.44 0.78 24.33
N GLU A 123 -6.47 1.26 25.11
CA GLU A 123 -6.46 2.63 25.62
C GLU A 123 -6.35 3.68 24.50
N ASP A 124 -6.93 4.86 24.72
CA ASP A 124 -6.93 5.98 23.77
C ASP A 124 -5.53 6.40 23.32
N ASN A 125 -4.56 6.39 24.24
CA ASN A 125 -3.16 6.70 23.93
C ASN A 125 -2.53 5.67 22.99
N THR A 126 -2.91 4.40 23.13
CA THR A 126 -2.48 3.31 22.25
C THR A 126 -3.05 3.50 20.85
N ILE A 127 -4.36 3.80 20.74
CA ILE A 127 -5.00 4.12 19.45
C ILE A 127 -4.36 5.33 18.78
N SER A 128 -4.10 6.39 19.53
CA SER A 128 -3.45 7.59 19.00
C SER A 128 -2.05 7.28 18.45
N THR A 129 -1.28 6.45 19.17
CA THR A 129 0.04 5.99 18.73
C THR A 129 -0.05 5.15 17.46
N TYR A 130 -1.00 4.22 17.40
CA TYR A 130 -1.20 3.36 16.23
C TYR A 130 -1.62 4.17 15.01
N ARG A 131 -2.60 5.07 15.17
CA ARG A 131 -3.04 6.00 14.13
C ARG A 131 -1.87 6.80 13.55
N SER A 132 -1.00 7.33 14.41
CA SER A 132 0.18 8.11 13.99
C SER A 132 1.16 7.28 13.15
N LYS A 133 1.40 6.02 13.53
CA LYS A 133 2.26 5.10 12.76
C LYS A 133 1.65 4.68 11.43
N LEU A 134 0.36 4.35 11.41
CA LEU A 134 -0.33 3.96 10.18
C LEU A 134 -0.39 5.14 9.20
N ARG A 135 -0.61 6.37 9.70
CA ARG A 135 -0.53 7.59 8.89
C ARG A 135 0.86 7.79 8.28
N MET A 136 1.95 7.54 9.02
CA MET A 136 3.31 7.64 8.48
C MET A 136 3.51 6.69 7.30
N PHE A 137 3.04 5.45 7.41
CA PHE A 137 3.14 4.50 6.30
C PHE A 137 2.26 4.91 5.11
N ASP A 138 1.04 5.36 5.36
CA ASP A 138 0.11 5.84 4.33
C ASP A 138 0.64 7.08 3.59
N ALA A 139 1.27 8.03 4.30
CA ALA A 139 1.95 9.17 3.70
C ALA A 139 3.16 8.74 2.85
N TRP A 140 3.91 7.73 3.31
CA TRP A 140 5.01 7.15 2.52
C TRP A 140 4.49 6.48 1.25
N LEU A 141 3.34 5.80 1.29
CA LEU A 141 2.69 5.27 0.09
C LEU A 141 2.22 6.38 -0.85
N GLU A 142 1.74 7.50 -0.33
CA GLU A 142 1.31 8.66 -1.11
C GLU A 142 2.46 9.29 -1.90
N ASP A 143 3.62 9.46 -1.27
CA ASP A 143 4.86 9.93 -1.91
C ASP A 143 5.30 9.00 -3.08
N HIS A 144 5.02 7.70 -2.95
CA HIS A 144 5.29 6.70 -3.98
C HIS A 144 4.14 6.51 -4.98
N GLN A 145 3.07 7.33 -4.92
CA GLN A 145 1.88 7.24 -5.78
C GLN A 145 1.10 5.91 -5.63
N LEU A 146 1.18 5.30 -4.45
CA LEU A 146 0.56 4.01 -4.10
C LEU A 146 -0.57 4.12 -3.07
N SER A 147 -0.85 5.29 -2.52
CA SER A 147 -1.92 5.49 -1.50
C SER A 147 -3.31 5.05 -1.99
N ASP A 148 -3.57 5.29 -3.28
CA ASP A 148 -4.80 4.95 -3.97
C ASP A 148 -4.81 3.54 -4.58
N ALA A 149 -3.69 2.81 -4.50
CA ALA A 149 -3.58 1.47 -5.03
C ALA A 149 -4.29 0.45 -4.12
N ASP A 150 -4.68 -0.68 -4.71
CA ASP A 150 -5.19 -1.80 -3.92
C ASP A 150 -4.10 -2.31 -2.97
N ILE A 151 -4.50 -2.70 -1.76
CA ILE A 151 -3.61 -3.18 -0.71
C ILE A 151 -2.74 -4.37 -1.16
N SER A 152 -3.15 -5.12 -2.20
CA SER A 152 -2.34 -6.20 -2.79
C SER A 152 -1.05 -5.76 -3.47
N VAL A 153 -0.88 -4.48 -3.77
CA VAL A 153 0.39 -3.94 -4.25
C VAL A 153 1.44 -3.96 -3.15
N ILE A 154 1.02 -3.91 -1.88
CA ILE A 154 1.90 -3.95 -0.72
C ILE A 154 2.39 -5.37 -0.51
N ASN A 155 3.52 -5.66 -1.14
CA ASN A 155 4.25 -6.92 -1.03
C ASN A 155 5.44 -6.77 -0.07
N GLN A 156 6.09 -7.91 0.22
CA GLN A 156 7.22 -7.95 1.16
C GLN A 156 8.38 -7.04 0.73
N PRO A 157 8.82 -7.00 -0.56
CA PRO A 157 9.82 -6.03 -1.00
C PRO A 157 9.45 -4.55 -0.78
N LEU A 158 8.18 -4.18 -0.96
CA LEU A 158 7.72 -2.81 -0.68
C LEU A 158 7.77 -2.51 0.82
N MET A 159 7.38 -3.49 1.64
CA MET A 159 7.45 -3.37 3.10
C MET A 159 8.90 -3.24 3.58
N GLU A 160 9.83 -4.01 3.02
CA GLU A 160 11.26 -3.88 3.29
C GLU A 160 11.78 -2.46 2.99
N LYS A 161 11.39 -1.88 1.84
CA LYS A 161 11.76 -0.49 1.49
C LYS A 161 11.25 0.51 2.53
N PHE A 162 10.00 0.37 2.97
CA PHE A 162 9.46 1.22 4.02
C PHE A 162 10.23 1.05 5.33
N MET A 163 10.51 -0.18 5.74
CA MET A 163 11.27 -0.44 6.97
C MET A 163 12.69 0.13 6.89
N LEU A 164 13.36 0.01 5.74
CA LEU A 164 14.66 0.65 5.50
C LEU A 164 14.57 2.17 5.56
N PHE A 165 13.50 2.78 5.06
CA PHE A 165 13.26 4.23 5.20
C PHE A 165 13.14 4.65 6.68
N ILE A 166 12.39 3.90 7.49
CA ILE A 166 12.28 4.17 8.93
C ILE A 166 13.66 4.05 9.63
N ILE A 167 14.47 3.07 9.22
CA ILE A 167 15.77 2.78 9.83
C ILE A 167 16.85 3.78 9.37
N ASN A 168 16.96 4.05 8.08
CA ASN A 168 18.09 4.78 7.49
C ASN A 168 17.82 6.29 7.45
N ASP A 169 16.65 6.67 6.96
CA ASP A 169 16.30 8.06 6.70
C ASP A 169 15.75 8.74 7.97
N LEU A 170 14.75 8.11 8.61
CA LEU A 170 14.17 8.67 9.84
C LEU A 170 14.98 8.37 11.10
N LYS A 171 16.04 7.55 10.96
CA LYS A 171 16.98 7.17 12.03
C LYS A 171 16.30 6.74 13.33
N ARG A 172 15.21 5.99 13.23
CA ARG A 172 14.43 5.58 14.43
C ARG A 172 15.15 4.51 15.25
N SER A 173 14.78 4.46 16.53
CA SER A 173 15.28 3.46 17.49
C SER A 173 14.74 2.07 17.19
N LYS A 174 15.42 1.04 17.70
CA LYS A 174 15.00 -0.36 17.64
C LYS A 174 13.56 -0.54 18.12
N SER A 175 13.21 -0.02 19.30
CA SER A 175 11.86 -0.11 19.87
C SER A 175 10.80 0.49 18.93
N THR A 176 11.09 1.64 18.32
CA THR A 176 10.18 2.28 17.39
C THR A 176 9.97 1.45 16.13
N VAL A 177 11.05 0.90 15.57
CA VAL A 177 11.04 0.03 14.39
C VAL A 177 10.26 -1.25 14.67
N ASP A 178 10.50 -1.89 15.82
CA ASP A 178 9.80 -3.10 16.23
C ASP A 178 8.30 -2.83 16.43
N ASN A 179 7.93 -1.67 16.98
CA ASN A 179 6.53 -1.24 17.09
C ASN A 179 5.86 -1.07 15.72
N TYR A 180 6.57 -0.57 14.69
CA TYR A 180 6.04 -0.53 13.32
C TYR A 180 5.79 -1.94 12.79
N ARG A 181 6.73 -2.88 12.99
CA ARG A 181 6.60 -4.27 12.53
C ARG A 181 5.38 -4.95 13.14
N ILE A 182 5.23 -4.84 14.46
CA ILE A 182 4.13 -5.46 15.22
C ILE A 182 2.79 -4.91 14.73
N LEU A 183 2.67 -3.58 14.61
CA LEU A 183 1.44 -2.93 14.20
C LEU A 183 1.06 -3.27 12.76
N LEU A 184 2.00 -3.17 11.81
CA LEU A 184 1.73 -3.48 10.41
C LEU A 184 1.38 -4.96 10.23
N ASP A 185 2.08 -5.86 10.92
CA ASP A 185 1.73 -7.28 10.93
C ASP A 185 0.31 -7.52 11.45
N ALA A 186 -0.10 -6.83 12.52
CA ALA A 186 -1.47 -6.90 13.04
C ALA A 186 -2.52 -6.42 12.02
N VAL A 187 -2.26 -5.30 11.34
CA VAL A 187 -3.13 -4.79 10.26
C VAL A 187 -3.23 -5.80 9.12
N PHE A 188 -2.11 -6.36 8.65
CA PHE A 188 -2.14 -7.33 7.54
C PHE A 188 -2.74 -8.68 7.93
N LYS A 189 -2.64 -9.09 9.20
CA LYS A 189 -3.43 -10.20 9.76
C LYS A 189 -4.94 -9.91 9.73
N PHE A 190 -5.35 -8.69 10.07
CA PHE A 190 -6.75 -8.25 9.94
C PHE A 190 -7.22 -8.27 8.48
N VAL A 191 -6.41 -7.73 7.56
CA VAL A 191 -6.69 -7.76 6.11
C VAL A 191 -6.89 -9.18 5.63
N ARG A 192 -6.03 -10.12 6.04
CA ARG A 192 -6.15 -11.54 5.68
C ARG A 192 -7.42 -12.20 6.21
N LYS A 193 -7.95 -11.77 7.36
CA LYS A 193 -9.26 -12.23 7.86
C LYS A 193 -10.41 -11.73 6.96
N LYS A 194 -10.32 -10.49 6.46
CA LYS A 194 -11.35 -9.87 5.58
C LYS A 194 -11.24 -10.34 4.12
N ARG A 195 -10.02 -10.50 3.60
CA ARG A 195 -9.69 -10.98 2.25
C ARG A 195 -8.99 -12.33 2.36
N LYS A 196 -9.77 -13.41 2.16
CA LYS A 196 -9.26 -14.79 2.22
C LYS A 196 -8.09 -14.95 1.25
N LEU A 197 -7.05 -15.67 1.68
CA LEU A 197 -5.83 -15.94 0.90
C LEU A 197 -4.95 -14.72 0.59
N PHE A 198 -5.16 -13.57 1.23
CA PHE A 198 -4.24 -12.43 1.16
C PHE A 198 -2.90 -12.78 1.83
N PRO A 199 -1.75 -12.69 1.13
CA PRO A 199 -0.44 -12.95 1.70
C PRO A 199 -0.06 -11.81 2.65
N ASN A 200 0.44 -12.13 3.84
CA ASN A 200 0.97 -11.12 4.75
C ASN A 200 2.34 -10.64 4.22
N PRO A 201 2.53 -9.34 3.89
CA PRO A 201 3.81 -8.83 3.41
C PRO A 201 4.85 -8.63 4.53
N CYS A 202 4.45 -8.71 5.81
CA CYS A 202 5.32 -8.45 6.95
C CYS A 202 6.19 -9.67 7.34
N ILE A 203 6.87 -10.26 6.38
CA ILE A 203 7.70 -11.45 6.57
C ILE A 203 9.17 -11.06 6.51
N ASP A 204 9.94 -11.50 7.51
CA ASP A 204 11.40 -11.31 7.61
C ASP A 204 11.87 -9.86 7.37
N LEU A 205 11.06 -8.90 7.85
CA LEU A 205 11.37 -7.49 7.68
C LEU A 205 12.70 -7.11 8.35
N PRO A 206 13.42 -6.10 7.83
CA PRO A 206 14.66 -5.64 8.44
C PRO A 206 14.39 -4.98 9.80
N GLY A 207 15.33 -5.15 10.72
CA GLY A 207 15.34 -4.50 12.03
C GLY A 207 16.57 -3.61 12.18
N THR A 208 16.70 -2.96 13.33
CA THR A 208 17.89 -2.18 13.69
C THR A 208 18.28 -2.45 15.13
N ASN A 209 19.57 -2.27 15.42
CA ASN A 209 20.11 -2.27 16.78
C ASN A 209 20.31 -0.84 17.32
N ARG A 210 19.87 0.18 16.59
CA ARG A 210 20.03 1.58 17.02
C ARG A 210 19.27 1.82 18.33
N VAL A 211 19.99 2.28 19.34
CA VAL A 211 19.43 2.84 20.57
C VAL A 211 19.51 4.36 20.42
N ASN A 212 18.37 5.03 20.54
CA ASN A 212 18.35 6.48 20.61
C ASN A 212 18.32 6.83 22.09
N GLU A 213 19.26 7.66 22.54
CA GLU A 213 19.22 8.22 23.87
C GLU A 213 17.98 9.14 23.96
N SER A 214 17.11 8.83 24.90
CA SER A 214 15.86 9.56 25.14
C SER A 214 15.63 9.71 26.64
N ALA A 215 16.69 9.58 27.44
CA ALA A 215 16.65 9.83 28.86
C ALA A 215 16.34 11.31 29.05
N THR A 216 15.28 11.60 29.81
CA THR A 216 15.07 12.95 30.35
C THR A 216 16.22 13.25 31.30
N GLU A 217 17.02 14.24 30.97
CA GLU A 217 17.98 14.81 31.91
C GLU A 217 17.22 15.60 32.98
N PRO A 218 17.60 15.47 34.26
CA PRO A 218 17.01 16.27 35.32
C PRO A 218 17.31 17.74 35.06
N ILE A 219 16.30 18.59 35.23
CA ILE A 219 16.48 20.05 35.16
C ILE A 219 17.28 20.48 36.40
N HIS A 220 18.41 21.14 36.19
CA HIS A 220 19.23 21.71 37.25
C HIS A 220 18.79 23.13 37.61
N GLU A 221 19.14 23.63 38.80
CA GLU A 221 18.74 24.98 39.25
C GLU A 221 19.25 26.09 38.32
N GLU A 222 20.41 25.88 37.71
CA GLU A 222 21.01 26.79 36.73
C GLU A 222 20.18 26.90 35.43
N ASP A 223 19.54 25.80 35.01
CA ASP A 223 18.68 25.78 33.82
C ASP A 223 17.39 26.59 34.01
N ILE A 224 16.92 26.74 35.26
CA ILE A 224 15.69 27.46 35.60
C ILE A 224 15.78 28.92 35.15
N SER A 225 16.95 29.54 35.28
CA SER A 225 17.16 30.94 34.86
C SER A 225 17.10 31.08 33.35
N ILE A 226 17.70 30.14 32.62
CA ILE A 226 17.69 30.07 31.15
C ILE A 226 16.26 29.89 30.63
N PHE A 227 15.49 28.98 31.24
CA PHE A 227 14.09 28.76 30.85
C PHE A 227 13.20 29.98 31.13
N LYS A 228 13.44 30.72 32.22
CA LYS A 228 12.70 31.95 32.52
C LYS A 228 12.94 33.04 31.48
N GLU A 229 14.17 33.22 31.02
CA GLU A 229 14.50 34.20 29.98
C GLU A 229 13.87 33.83 28.62
N ALA A 230 13.75 32.54 28.30
CA ALA A 230 13.15 32.08 27.04
C ALA A 230 11.62 32.16 26.98
N ILE A 231 10.95 32.40 28.11
CA ILE A 231 9.48 32.51 28.20
C ILE A 231 9.00 33.97 28.03
N ILE A 232 9.91 34.96 28.07
CA ILE A 232 9.65 36.39 27.88
C ILE A 232 9.76 36.76 26.40
#